data_AF-A0A504YWD0-F1
#
_entry.id   AF-A0A504YWD0-F1
#
_cell.length_a   1.000
_cell.length_b   1.000
_cell.length_c   1.000
_cell.angle_alpha   90.00
_cell.angle_beta   90.00
_cell.angle_gamma   90.00
#
_symmetry.space_group_name_H-M   'P 1'
#
loop_
_entity.id
_entity.type
_entity.pdbx_description
1 polymer ?
#
loop_
_entity_poly.entity_id
_entity_poly.type
_entity_poly.pdbx_seq_one_letter_code
_entity_poly.pdbx_strand_id
1 'polypeptide(L)'
;MAAVGDTINVVKHLQSGEPAPEIEASKQNLFASWFCPFCSRVRLTLNHHRIEYDLVLFASTDKPDRFILTSPSSKLLMPLDEGAKLMEYDLIMRFLDELRGTDARLLGVSGMDRFNKALALTSRVIS
;
A
#
# COMPACT_ATOMS: atom_id res chain seq x y z
N MET A 1 -13.63 -22.32 3.96
CA MET A 1 -14.01 -21.00 4.50
C MET A 1 -12.91 -20.03 4.10
N ALA A 2 -13.18 -19.15 3.14
CA ALA A 2 -12.21 -18.13 2.69
C ALA A 2 -12.03 -17.11 3.82
N ALA A 3 -10.79 -16.93 4.26
CA ALA A 3 -10.44 -16.01 5.34
C ALA A 3 -10.33 -14.57 4.81
N VAL A 4 -10.62 -13.63 5.70
CA VAL A 4 -10.51 -12.18 5.56
C VAL A 4 -9.36 -11.73 4.63
N GLY A 5 -9.70 -11.10 3.49
CA GLY A 5 -8.81 -10.13 2.83
C GLY A 5 -8.36 -10.37 1.38
N ASP A 6 -8.78 -11.44 0.70
CA ASP A 6 -8.20 -11.81 -0.61
C ASP A 6 -9.06 -11.41 -1.82
N THR A 7 -9.15 -10.12 -2.11
CA THR A 7 -9.45 -9.65 -3.49
C THR A 7 -8.29 -8.83 -4.02
N ILE A 8 -7.08 -9.38 -3.91
CA ILE A 8 -5.91 -8.85 -4.62
C ILE A 8 -5.91 -9.49 -6.00
N ASN A 9 -6.26 -8.73 -7.03
CA ASN A 9 -6.00 -9.15 -8.40
C ASN A 9 -4.51 -8.94 -8.66
N VAL A 10 -3.75 -10.04 -8.65
CA VAL A 10 -2.36 -10.02 -9.12
C VAL A 10 -2.41 -10.00 -10.64
N VAL A 11 -2.20 -8.82 -11.23
CA VAL A 11 -2.41 -8.62 -12.66
C VAL A 11 -1.21 -9.12 -13.46
N LYS A 12 0.02 -8.83 -13.02
CA LYS A 12 1.22 -9.20 -13.76
C LYS A 12 2.48 -9.19 -12.90
N HIS A 13 3.42 -10.08 -13.22
CA HIS A 13 4.81 -9.97 -12.78
C HIS A 13 5.66 -9.49 -13.95
N LEU A 14 6.15 -8.25 -13.89
CA LEU A 14 6.95 -7.62 -14.93
C LEU A 14 8.41 -8.10 -14.89
N GLN A 15 8.95 -8.41 -16.06
CA GLN A 15 10.38 -8.66 -16.29
C GLN A 15 11.00 -7.51 -17.10
N SER A 16 12.34 -7.42 -17.11
CA SER A 16 13.02 -6.44 -17.95
C SER A 16 12.74 -6.68 -19.43
N GLY A 17 12.60 -5.59 -20.19
CA GLY A 17 12.23 -5.62 -21.61
C GLY A 17 10.72 -5.74 -21.90
N GLU A 18 9.87 -6.02 -20.91
CA GLU A 18 8.42 -6.02 -21.13
C GLU A 18 7.84 -4.59 -21.24
N PRO A 19 6.79 -4.39 -22.08
CA PRO A 19 6.09 -3.12 -22.13
C PRO A 19 5.42 -2.82 -20.79
N ALA A 20 5.40 -1.54 -20.41
CA ALA A 20 4.70 -1.09 -19.21
C ALA A 20 3.22 -1.48 -19.30
N PRO A 21 2.61 -1.99 -18.23
CA PRO A 21 1.20 -2.33 -18.24
C PRO A 21 0.37 -1.08 -18.49
N GLU A 22 -0.73 -1.23 -19.22
CA GLU A 22 -1.70 -0.15 -19.38
C GLU A 22 -2.33 0.15 -18.02
N ILE A 23 -2.06 1.35 -17.49
CA ILE A 23 -2.61 1.80 -16.21
C ILE A 23 -4.00 2.35 -16.50
N GLU A 24 -5.04 1.60 -16.14
CA GLU A 24 -6.41 2.11 -16.17
C GLU A 24 -6.54 3.23 -15.13
N ALA A 25 -6.85 4.45 -15.56
CA ALA A 25 -7.00 5.61 -14.66
C ALA A 25 -8.15 5.44 -13.65
N SER A 26 -9.13 4.57 -13.93
CA SER A 26 -10.27 4.29 -13.07
C SER A 26 -9.97 3.33 -11.92
N LYS A 27 -8.81 2.67 -11.90
CA LYS A 27 -8.41 1.72 -10.86
C LYS A 27 -7.07 2.08 -10.25
N GLN A 28 -6.99 1.91 -8.93
CA GLN A 28 -5.73 2.09 -8.21
C GLN A 28 -4.77 0.96 -8.58
N ASN A 29 -3.58 1.32 -9.06
CA ASN A 29 -2.54 0.36 -9.44
C ASN A 29 -1.39 0.44 -8.43
N LEU A 30 -1.01 -0.70 -7.85
CA LEU A 30 0.09 -0.81 -6.89
C LEU A 30 1.28 -1.51 -7.52
N PHE A 31 2.35 -0.78 -7.80
CA PHE A 31 3.59 -1.34 -8.30
C PHE A 31 4.53 -1.71 -7.15
N ALA A 32 4.68 -3.00 -6.87
CA ALA A 32 5.39 -3.47 -5.68
C ALA A 32 6.37 -4.61 -5.96
N SER A 33 7.38 -4.73 -5.12
CA SER A 33 8.16 -5.96 -5.02
C SER A 33 7.51 -6.90 -3.99
N TRP A 34 7.42 -8.20 -4.32
CA TRP A 34 6.71 -9.20 -3.50
C TRP A 34 7.21 -9.28 -2.06
N PHE A 35 8.53 -9.24 -1.87
CA PHE A 35 9.17 -9.41 -0.55
C PHE A 35 9.54 -8.08 0.12
N CYS A 36 9.07 -6.94 -0.41
CA CYS A 36 9.39 -5.65 0.17
C CYS A 36 8.49 -5.38 1.40
N PRO A 37 9.05 -5.26 2.62
CA PRO A 37 8.25 -5.02 3.82
C PRO A 37 7.51 -3.67 3.78
N PHE A 38 8.04 -2.68 3.05
CA PHE A 38 7.38 -1.39 2.86
C PHE A 38 6.15 -1.50 1.95
N CYS A 39 6.24 -2.29 0.88
CA CYS A 39 5.08 -2.60 0.02
C CYS A 39 4.02 -3.36 0.80
N SER A 40 4.42 -4.30 1.66
CA SER A 40 3.49 -5.03 2.54
C SER A 40 2.69 -4.10 3.44
N ARG A 41 3.30 -3.04 3.99
CA ARG A 41 2.56 -2.05 4.81
C ARG A 41 1.46 -1.36 4.01
N VAL A 42 1.75 -0.91 2.79
CA VAL A 42 0.75 -0.26 1.93
C VAL A 42 -0.37 -1.23 1.54
N ARG A 43 -0.05 -2.49 1.22
CA ARG A 43 -1.05 -3.54 0.97
C ARG A 43 -1.98 -3.74 2.17
N LEU A 44 -1.43 -3.77 3.38
CA LEU A 44 -2.22 -3.90 4.60
C LEU A 44 -3.14 -2.69 4.81
N THR A 45 -2.65 -1.47 4.54
CA THR A 45 -3.47 -0.25 4.60
C THR A 45 -4.61 -0.31 3.58
N LEU A 46 -4.33 -0.65 2.31
CA LEU A 46 -5.35 -0.81 1.27
C LEU A 46 -6.41 -1.85 1.67
N ASN A 47 -5.97 -3.01 2.16
CA ASN A 47 -6.85 -4.09 2.60
C ASN A 47 -7.72 -3.67 3.80
N HIS A 48 -7.14 -2.97 4.77
CA HIS A 48 -7.86 -2.45 5.93
C HIS A 48 -8.99 -1.50 5.52
N HIS A 49 -8.71 -0.61 4.57
CA HIS A 49 -9.68 0.34 4.04
C HIS A 49 -10.60 -0.24 2.95
N ARG A 50 -10.45 -1.52 2.60
CA ARG A 50 -11.18 -2.20 1.52
C ARG A 50 -11.13 -1.42 0.20
N ILE A 51 -9.96 -0.88 -0.11
CA ILE A 51 -9.72 -0.19 -1.38
C ILE A 51 -9.32 -1.26 -2.39
N GLU A 52 -10.07 -1.35 -3.48
CA GLU A 52 -9.73 -2.24 -4.59
C GLU A 52 -8.52 -1.69 -5.34
N TYR A 53 -7.56 -2.55 -5.63
CA TYR A 53 -6.36 -2.20 -6.37
C TYR A 53 -5.82 -3.40 -7.15
N ASP A 54 -5.16 -3.09 -8.26
CA ASP A 54 -4.44 -4.06 -9.07
C ASP A 54 -2.97 -4.13 -8.62
N LEU A 55 -2.49 -5.33 -8.32
CA LEU A 55 -1.11 -5.53 -7.89
C LEU A 55 -0.23 -5.89 -9.09
N VAL A 56 0.71 -5.00 -9.40
CA VAL A 56 1.75 -5.23 -10.42
C VAL A 56 3.07 -5.49 -9.72
N LEU A 57 3.59 -6.69 -9.91
CA LEU A 57 4.82 -7.13 -9.28
C LEU A 57 6.02 -6.88 -10.19
N PHE A 58 7.15 -6.51 -9.60
CA PHE A 58 8.42 -6.45 -10.33
C PHE A 58 9.56 -7.01 -9.48
N ALA A 59 10.55 -7.59 -10.14
CA ALA A 59 11.78 -8.03 -9.50
C ALA A 59 12.67 -6.81 -9.22
N SER A 60 13.20 -6.69 -7.99
CA SER A 60 14.11 -5.59 -7.63
C SER A 60 15.43 -5.63 -8.41
N THR A 61 15.81 -6.81 -8.89
CA THR A 61 17.04 -7.07 -9.66
C THR A 61 16.85 -6.93 -11.16
N ASP A 62 15.61 -7.02 -11.66
CA ASP A 62 15.29 -7.06 -13.08
C ASP A 62 14.12 -6.10 -13.35
N LYS A 63 14.44 -4.80 -13.24
CA LYS A 63 13.44 -3.74 -13.37
C LYS A 63 13.26 -3.39 -14.84
N PRO A 64 12.02 -3.18 -15.31
CA PRO A 64 11.80 -2.62 -16.63
C PRO A 64 12.33 -1.18 -16.69
N ASP A 65 13.14 -0.89 -17.70
CA ASP A 65 13.87 0.40 -17.87
C ASP A 65 12.96 1.63 -17.78
N ARG A 66 11.72 1.52 -18.26
CA ARG A 66 10.74 2.61 -18.23
C ARG A 66 10.18 2.88 -16.82
N PHE A 67 10.18 1.90 -15.92
CA PHE A 67 9.79 2.10 -14.52
C PHE A 67 10.84 2.91 -13.76
N ILE A 68 12.12 2.70 -14.08
CA ILE A 68 13.24 3.48 -13.52
C ILE A 68 13.12 4.96 -13.92
N LEU A 69 12.70 5.24 -15.16
CA LEU A 69 12.46 6.62 -15.63
C LEU A 69 11.32 7.33 -14.87
N THR A 70 10.34 6.56 -14.38
CA THR A 70 9.16 7.09 -13.67
C THR A 70 9.38 7.12 -12.15
N SER A 71 10.20 6.21 -11.63
CA SER A 71 10.57 6.03 -10.22
C SER A 71 12.08 5.81 -10.12
N PRO A 72 12.89 6.89 -10.08
CA PRO A 72 14.36 6.78 -10.08
C PRO A 72 14.90 5.94 -8.91
N SER A 73 14.16 5.92 -7.80
CA SER A 73 14.52 5.21 -6.58
C SER A 73 13.93 3.81 -6.50
N SER A 74 13.22 3.33 -7.54
CA SER A 74 12.52 2.04 -7.52
C SER A 74 11.52 1.90 -6.36
N LYS A 75 11.01 3.04 -5.90
CA LYS A 75 9.97 3.09 -4.88
C LYS A 75 8.62 2.78 -5.49
N LEU A 76 7.75 2.26 -4.63
CA LEU A 76 6.33 2.06 -4.88
C LEU A 76 5.73 3.29 -5.54
N LEU A 77 4.98 3.06 -6.60
CA LEU A 77 4.27 4.10 -7.33
C LEU A 77 2.77 3.88 -7.16
N MET A 78 2.08 4.87 -6.63
CA MET A 78 0.62 4.92 -6.68
C MET A 78 0.21 6.11 -7.57
N PRO A 79 -0.35 5.86 -8.75
CA PRO A 79 -0.90 6.93 -9.58
C PRO A 79 -2.16 7.49 -8.90
N LEU A 80 -2.24 8.81 -8.85
CA LEU A 80 -3.43 9.56 -8.46
C LEU A 80 -4.11 10.12 -9.71
N ASP A 81 -5.28 10.74 -9.50
CA ASP A 81 -5.98 11.48 -10.54
C ASP A 81 -5.09 12.58 -11.15
N GLU A 82 -5.38 12.95 -12.40
CA GLU A 82 -4.72 14.05 -13.14
C GLU A 82 -3.20 13.86 -13.40
N GLY A 83 -2.69 12.63 -13.25
CA GLY A 83 -1.28 12.32 -13.54
C GLY A 83 -0.32 12.57 -12.37
N ALA A 84 -0.85 12.95 -11.20
CA ALA A 84 -0.06 13.00 -9.97
C ALA A 84 0.32 11.58 -9.51
N LYS A 85 1.44 11.45 -8.79
CA LYS A 85 2.00 10.17 -8.35
C LYS A 85 2.57 10.28 -6.95
N LEU A 86 2.25 9.32 -6.08
CA LEU A 86 2.85 9.20 -4.76
C LEU A 86 3.97 8.14 -4.79
N MET A 87 5.11 8.50 -4.20
CA MET A 87 6.35 7.70 -4.23
C MET A 87 6.77 7.19 -2.85
N GLU A 88 6.39 7.88 -1.78
CA GLU A 88 6.84 7.56 -0.43
C GLU A 88 5.78 6.72 0.29
N TYR A 89 6.21 5.59 0.83
CA TYR A 89 5.31 4.59 1.44
C TYR A 89 4.48 5.16 2.59
N ASP A 90 5.09 5.96 3.45
CA ASP A 90 4.43 6.62 4.58
C ASP A 90 3.42 7.67 4.12
N LEU A 91 3.75 8.44 3.08
CA LEU A 91 2.85 9.41 2.47
C LEU A 91 1.65 8.72 1.81
N ILE A 92 1.89 7.61 1.09
CA ILE A 92 0.82 6.78 0.51
C ILE A 92 -0.09 6.26 1.61
N MET A 93 0.46 5.67 2.68
CA MET A 93 -0.38 5.16 3.77
C MET A 93 -1.21 6.26 4.42
N ARG A 94 -0.64 7.45 4.68
CA ARG A 94 -1.37 8.58 5.26
C ARG A 94 -2.48 9.07 4.33
N PHE A 95 -2.19 9.19 3.03
CA PHE A 95 -3.18 9.57 2.03
C PHE A 95 -4.35 8.59 2.01
N LEU A 96 -4.06 7.28 1.95
CA LEU A 96 -5.09 6.23 2.00
C LEU A 96 -5.91 6.29 3.30
N ASP A 97 -5.25 6.58 4.43
CA ASP A 97 -5.87 6.70 5.76
C ASP A 97 -6.87 7.87 5.82
N GLU A 98 -6.58 8.95 5.10
CA GLU A 98 -7.42 10.15 5.04
C GLU A 98 -8.67 9.95 4.18
N LEU A 99 -8.60 9.11 3.12
CA LEU A 99 -9.71 8.88 2.19
C LEU A 99 -10.96 8.24 2.81
N ARG A 100 -10.85 7.55 3.96
CA ARG A 100 -11.96 6.81 4.57
C ARG A 100 -12.55 7.45 5.83
N GLY A 101 -12.15 8.68 6.15
CA GLY A 101 -12.66 9.44 7.30
C GLY A 101 -12.01 9.07 8.64
N THR A 102 -12.28 9.85 9.68
CA THR A 102 -11.57 9.83 10.97
C THR A 102 -11.66 8.52 11.75
N ASP A 103 -12.78 7.80 11.64
CA ASP A 103 -13.03 6.59 12.43
C ASP A 103 -12.32 5.34 11.91
N ALA A 104 -11.92 5.35 10.62
CA ALA A 104 -11.22 4.25 9.97
C ALA A 104 -9.69 4.42 10.00
N ARG A 105 -9.17 5.50 10.61
CA ARG A 105 -7.75 5.84 10.58
C ARG A 105 -6.88 4.83 11.35
N LEU A 106 -5.90 4.24 10.68
CA LEU A 106 -4.82 3.44 11.23
C LEU A 106 -3.72 4.31 11.87
N LEU A 107 -3.42 5.47 11.28
CA LEU A 107 -2.27 6.30 11.68
C LEU A 107 -2.68 7.48 12.56
N GLY A 108 -3.93 7.95 12.44
CA GLY A 108 -4.46 9.06 13.24
C GLY A 108 -4.87 8.71 14.68
N VAL A 109 -4.72 7.45 15.09
CA VAL A 109 -5.31 6.95 16.35
C VAL A 109 -4.31 6.66 17.47
N SER A 110 -3.00 6.69 17.22
CA SER A 110 -2.00 6.51 18.26
C SER A 110 -1.74 7.83 19.02
N GLY A 111 -2.72 8.23 19.82
CA GLY A 111 -2.57 9.30 20.81
C GLY A 111 -2.20 8.76 22.18
N MET A 112 -1.68 9.64 23.05
CA MET A 112 -1.37 9.29 24.45
C MET A 112 -2.58 8.67 25.15
N ASP A 113 -3.79 9.09 24.81
CA ASP A 113 -5.04 8.55 25.36
C ASP A 113 -5.27 7.08 25.02
N ARG A 114 -5.05 6.66 23.76
CA ARG A 114 -5.17 5.25 23.38
C ARG A 114 -4.03 4.42 23.95
N PHE A 115 -2.82 4.97 24.04
CA PHE A 115 -1.69 4.33 24.71
C PHE A 115 -2.01 4.05 26.18
N ASN A 116 -2.48 5.06 26.92
CA ASN A 116 -2.88 4.92 28.31
C ASN A 116 -4.04 3.92 28.49
N LYS A 117 -5.02 3.93 27.57
CA LYS A 117 -6.10 2.94 27.57
C LYS A 117 -5.59 1.52 27.35
N ALA A 118 -4.66 1.32 26.42
CA ALA A 118 -4.04 0.02 26.19
C ALA A 118 -3.22 -0.45 27.41
N LEU A 119 -2.44 0.46 28.01
CA LEU A 119 -1.67 0.21 29.23
C LEU A 119 -2.58 -0.25 30.39
N ALA A 120 -3.72 0.42 30.58
CA ALA A 120 -4.71 0.08 31.60
C ALA A 120 -5.43 -1.25 31.33
N LEU A 121 -5.50 -1.70 30.08
CA LEU A 121 -6.03 -3.03 29.75
C LEU A 121 -5.00 -4.12 30.04
N THR A 122 -3.73 -3.88 29.73
CA THR A 122 -2.66 -4.86 29.99
C THR A 122 -2.44 -5.11 31.47
N SER A 123 -2.59 -4.09 32.33
CA SER A 123 -2.45 -4.26 33.78
C SER A 123 -3.52 -5.15 34.41
N ARG A 124 -4.67 -5.37 33.73
CA ARG A 124 -5.74 -6.28 34.19
C ARG A 124 -5.53 -7.74 33.80
N VAL A 125 -4.60 -8.02 32.88
CA VAL A 125 -4.32 -9.38 32.40
C VAL A 125 -3.18 -10.03 33.18
N ILE A 126 -2.41 -9.24 33.93
CA ILE A 126 -1.21 -9.66 34.67
C ILE A 126 -1.48 -9.74 36.19
N SER A 127 -2.71 -9.42 36.64
CA SER A 127 -3.21 -9.61 38.01
C SER A 127 -4.03 -10.88 38.13
#